data_AF-W2SDX2-F1
#
_entry.id   AF-W2SDX2-F1
#
_cell.length_a   1.000
_cell.length_b   1.000
_cell.length_c   1.000
_cell.angle_alpha   90.00
_cell.angle_beta   90.00
_cell.angle_gamma   90.00
#
_symmetry.space_group_name_H-M   'P 1'
#
loop_
_entity.id
_entity.type
_entity.pdbx_description
1 polymer ?
#
loop_
_entity_poly.entity_id
_entity_poly.type
_entity_poly.pdbx_seq_one_letter_code
_entity_poly.pdbx_strand_id
1 'polypeptide(L)'
;MLDLSAFVRSRLLLATGAIILFLFTFRALNESTALRPYLSSESSQPAAGQSSSDPVSIIYDPRPEWSGRPDVAKVSMMYGENELYDRAIDTHLRHAQRHGYPAYVLKKELITGVWNKLLYLIHVMVAEMHRGEQGAKWIMWFDADSAVINPALPLSIFLPPEEWSDIHLLASKDQAGFNAGMFLIKINDWSIRTLAQAMTYEWHKPDIKLDFLEQTSLYHELNHTANREHVLYQPRKWFNTYEFHHAYEGEKGDMMVHFPGLQEDRWNHMATWLEILEGPGQKEWEVPLEQTRYPKLIAEFWETLKSGKTTLENGKQQMKQSDDASSELAGAVAHLETVMWSETDQPDAVTGAVSEVQQHMAPLTIDGKAANTEMRSDSF
;
A
#
# COMPACT_ATOMS: atom_id res chain seq x y z
N MET A 1 38.20 -20.91 20.27
CA MET A 1 37.63 -20.54 18.96
C MET A 1 36.63 -21.62 18.58
N LEU A 2 35.35 -21.25 18.45
CA LEU A 2 34.32 -22.13 17.89
C LEU A 2 34.18 -21.79 16.40
N ASP A 3 34.08 -22.82 15.55
CA ASP A 3 34.07 -22.65 14.10
C ASP A 3 32.70 -22.12 13.63
N LEU A 4 32.69 -20.82 13.31
CA LEU A 4 31.50 -20.09 12.87
C LEU A 4 30.94 -20.64 11.53
N SER A 5 31.77 -21.33 10.72
CA SER A 5 31.36 -21.85 9.41
C SER A 5 30.40 -23.04 9.51
N ALA A 6 30.53 -23.86 10.56
CA ALA A 6 29.65 -25.01 10.79
C ALA A 6 28.23 -24.58 11.18
N PHE A 7 28.10 -23.51 11.96
CA PHE A 7 26.80 -22.99 12.42
C PHE A 7 25.97 -22.41 11.27
N VAL A 8 26.61 -21.66 10.36
CA VAL A 8 25.95 -21.08 9.17
C VAL A 8 25.48 -22.17 8.19
N ARG A 9 26.31 -23.19 7.94
CA ARG A 9 25.94 -24.30 7.03
C ARG A 9 24.75 -25.13 7.53
N SER A 10 24.63 -25.32 8.85
CA SER A 10 23.51 -26.03 9.47
C SER A 10 22.17 -25.31 9.26
N ARG A 11 22.14 -23.99 9.46
CA ARG A 11 20.92 -23.18 9.22
C ARG A 11 20.52 -23.12 7.75
N LEU A 12 21.49 -23.07 6.83
CA LEU A 12 21.19 -23.06 5.40
C LEU A 12 20.51 -24.38 4.96
N LEU A 13 21.02 -25.53 5.40
CA LEU A 13 20.43 -26.85 5.08
C LEU A 13 19.02 -27.03 5.63
N LEU A 14 18.74 -26.52 6.84
CA LEU A 14 17.39 -26.54 7.42
C LEU A 14 16.41 -25.63 6.66
N ALA A 15 16.85 -24.44 6.24
CA ALA A 15 16.04 -23.54 5.42
C ALA A 15 15.71 -24.16 4.04
N THR A 16 16.69 -24.72 3.34
CA THR A 16 16.46 -25.37 2.04
C THR A 16 15.55 -26.60 2.18
N GLY A 17 15.69 -27.39 3.25
CA GLY A 17 14.80 -28.52 3.53
C GLY A 17 13.34 -28.12 3.77
N ALA A 18 13.11 -27.04 4.51
CA ALA A 18 11.76 -26.50 4.75
C ALA A 18 11.11 -25.99 3.45
N ILE A 19 11.86 -25.27 2.61
CA ILE A 19 11.38 -24.76 1.31
C ILE A 19 11.00 -25.92 0.38
N ILE A 20 11.81 -26.97 0.28
CA ILE A 20 11.50 -28.14 -0.55
C ILE A 20 10.25 -28.86 -0.05
N LEU A 21 10.08 -29.03 1.26
CA LEU A 21 8.90 -29.68 1.83
C LEU A 21 7.61 -28.88 1.57
N PHE A 22 7.66 -27.55 1.66
CA PHE A 22 6.55 -26.65 1.36
C PHE A 22 6.17 -26.66 -0.13
N LEU A 23 7.16 -26.69 -1.04
CA LEU A 23 6.91 -26.79 -2.48
C LEU A 23 6.26 -28.13 -2.87
N PHE A 24 6.60 -29.23 -2.19
CA PHE A 24 5.98 -30.54 -2.44
C PHE A 24 4.53 -30.64 -1.94
N THR A 25 4.22 -30.09 -0.75
CA THR A 25 2.82 -30.05 -0.27
C THR A 25 1.95 -29.13 -1.12
N PHE A 26 2.47 -27.98 -1.56
CA PHE A 26 1.76 -27.05 -2.44
C PHE A 26 1.46 -27.67 -3.82
N ARG A 27 2.41 -28.44 -4.38
CA ARG A 27 2.20 -29.15 -5.66
C ARG A 27 1.13 -30.25 -5.55
N ALA A 28 1.11 -31.00 -4.45
CA ALA A 28 0.11 -32.06 -4.23
C ALA A 28 -1.33 -31.51 -4.05
N LEU A 29 -1.49 -30.29 -3.52
CA LEU A 29 -2.79 -29.63 -3.42
C LEU A 29 -3.29 -29.11 -4.78
N ASN A 30 -2.38 -28.53 -5.59
CA ASN A 30 -2.75 -27.89 -6.86
C ASN A 30 -3.01 -28.86 -8.02
N GLU A 31 -2.62 -30.13 -7.92
CA GLU A 31 -2.99 -31.18 -8.90
C GLU A 31 -4.43 -31.70 -8.73
N SER A 32 -5.19 -31.23 -7.74
CA SER A 32 -6.59 -31.62 -7.50
C SER A 32 -7.65 -30.81 -8.29
N THR A 33 -7.28 -29.68 -8.87
CA THR A 33 -8.18 -28.75 -9.59
C THR A 33 -7.88 -28.69 -11.10
N ALA A 34 -7.61 -29.84 -11.71
CA ALA A 34 -7.46 -29.97 -13.16
C ALA A 34 -8.81 -29.84 -13.90
N LEU A 35 -8.96 -28.71 -14.61
CA LEU A 35 -9.70 -28.52 -15.87
C LEU A 35 -10.99 -29.34 -16.10
N ARG A 36 -12.15 -28.65 -16.09
CA ARG A 36 -13.33 -29.05 -16.87
C ARG A 36 -13.69 -27.96 -17.91
N PRO A 37 -14.14 -28.34 -19.12
CA PRO A 37 -14.27 -27.40 -20.22
C PRO A 37 -15.52 -26.52 -20.09
N TYR A 38 -15.35 -25.24 -20.38
CA TYR A 38 -16.45 -24.34 -20.74
C TYR A 38 -17.12 -24.86 -22.02
N LEU A 39 -18.43 -25.16 -21.96
CA LEU A 39 -19.45 -24.94 -23.01
C LEU A 39 -20.75 -25.72 -22.68
N SER A 40 -21.73 -25.04 -22.10
CA SER A 40 -23.15 -25.26 -22.41
C SER A 40 -23.98 -24.13 -21.82
N SER A 41 -24.81 -23.51 -22.66
CA SER A 41 -25.74 -22.45 -22.30
C SER A 41 -26.96 -22.98 -21.55
N GLU A 42 -27.49 -22.19 -20.61
CA GLU A 42 -28.94 -22.00 -20.52
C GLU A 42 -29.27 -20.62 -19.95
N SER A 43 -30.18 -19.92 -20.61
CA SER A 43 -30.55 -18.54 -20.31
C SER A 43 -31.84 -18.49 -19.49
N SER A 44 -31.78 -18.01 -18.25
CA SER A 44 -32.94 -17.68 -17.43
C SER A 44 -33.07 -16.16 -17.26
N GLN A 45 -34.14 -15.58 -17.78
CA GLN A 45 -34.47 -14.17 -17.56
C GLN A 45 -35.01 -13.96 -16.13
N PRO A 46 -34.60 -12.90 -15.40
CA PRO A 46 -35.23 -12.52 -14.15
C PRO A 46 -36.54 -11.75 -14.40
N ALA A 47 -37.52 -11.96 -13.51
CA ALA A 47 -38.80 -11.26 -13.54
C ALA A 47 -38.69 -9.78 -13.09
N ALA A 48 -39.66 -8.96 -13.49
CA ALA A 48 -39.64 -7.52 -13.25
C ALA A 48 -40.07 -7.14 -11.82
N GLY A 49 -39.25 -6.30 -11.15
CA GLY A 49 -39.55 -5.67 -9.87
C GLY A 49 -38.48 -4.64 -9.48
N GLN A 50 -38.87 -3.37 -9.41
CA GLN A 50 -38.12 -2.18 -8.96
C GLN A 50 -37.24 -2.46 -7.71
N SER A 51 -36.10 -1.83 -7.43
CA SER A 51 -35.31 -0.76 -8.07
C SER A 51 -33.89 -0.78 -7.41
N SER A 52 -32.80 -0.30 -8.00
CA SER A 52 -32.62 0.49 -9.24
C SER A 52 -31.93 -0.32 -10.35
N SER A 53 -30.98 0.28 -11.07
CA SER A 53 -30.21 -0.38 -12.14
C SER A 53 -28.75 0.10 -12.27
N ASP A 54 -28.26 0.97 -11.39
CA ASP A 54 -26.85 1.36 -11.41
C ASP A 54 -25.99 0.24 -10.80
N PRO A 55 -24.97 -0.29 -11.51
CA PRO A 55 -24.01 -1.23 -10.91
C PRO A 55 -23.08 -0.53 -9.90
N VAL A 56 -23.14 0.80 -9.84
CA VAL A 56 -22.38 1.67 -8.96
C VAL A 56 -23.26 2.05 -7.77
N SER A 57 -23.27 1.20 -6.74
CA SER A 57 -23.78 1.62 -5.43
C SER A 57 -22.82 2.64 -4.82
N ILE A 58 -23.09 3.93 -5.07
CA ILE A 58 -22.65 5.01 -4.18
C ILE A 58 -23.34 4.74 -2.86
N ILE A 59 -22.63 4.19 -1.88
CA ILE A 59 -23.23 3.86 -0.58
C ILE A 59 -23.28 5.11 0.30
N TYR A 60 -22.34 6.04 0.12
CA TYR A 60 -22.34 7.31 0.83
C TYR A 60 -21.69 8.43 -0.01
N ASP A 61 -22.34 9.59 -0.08
CA ASP A 61 -21.79 10.81 -0.68
C ASP A 61 -22.13 12.03 0.21
N PRO A 62 -21.16 12.61 0.94
CA PRO A 62 -21.36 13.74 1.86
C PRO A 62 -21.50 15.10 1.15
N ARG A 63 -21.27 15.18 -0.16
CA ARG A 63 -21.15 16.47 -0.88
C ARG A 63 -22.43 17.31 -1.02
N PRO A 64 -23.66 16.84 -0.70
CA PRO A 64 -24.78 17.75 -0.47
C PRO A 64 -24.63 18.62 0.80
N GLU A 65 -23.79 18.19 1.76
CA GLU A 65 -23.70 18.77 3.11
C GLU A 65 -22.29 19.35 3.43
N TRP A 66 -21.24 18.85 2.77
CA TRP A 66 -19.86 19.32 2.91
C TRP A 66 -19.45 20.28 1.79
N SER A 67 -18.94 21.46 2.15
CA SER A 67 -18.53 22.53 1.21
C SER A 67 -17.06 22.48 0.77
N GLY A 68 -16.30 21.47 1.22
CA GLY A 68 -14.89 21.29 0.91
C GLY A 68 -14.62 20.14 -0.06
N ARG A 69 -13.57 20.27 -0.87
CA ARG A 69 -13.06 19.18 -1.72
C ARG A 69 -12.57 18.02 -0.84
N PRO A 70 -13.12 16.80 -0.94
CA PRO A 70 -12.63 15.66 -0.17
C PRO A 70 -11.17 15.37 -0.52
N ASP A 71 -10.32 15.07 0.47
CA ASP A 71 -8.97 14.60 0.18
C ASP A 71 -8.98 13.18 -0.37
N VAL A 72 -9.84 12.32 0.19
CA VAL A 72 -9.89 10.87 -0.11
C VAL A 72 -11.33 10.41 -0.36
N ALA A 73 -11.50 9.55 -1.36
CA ALA A 73 -12.67 8.68 -1.54
C ALA A 73 -12.33 7.26 -1.04
N LYS A 74 -13.27 6.58 -0.37
CA LYS A 74 -13.10 5.19 0.06
C LYS A 74 -13.73 4.24 -0.95
N VAL A 75 -12.99 3.23 -1.42
CA VAL A 75 -13.44 2.31 -2.47
C VAL A 75 -13.17 0.85 -2.08
N SER A 76 -14.17 -0.02 -2.28
CA SER A 76 -14.08 -1.46 -2.04
C SER A 76 -14.95 -2.25 -3.03
N MET A 77 -14.92 -3.58 -2.96
CA MET A 77 -15.83 -4.49 -3.65
C MET A 77 -16.22 -5.65 -2.73
N MET A 78 -17.47 -6.11 -2.82
CA MET A 78 -17.95 -7.27 -2.08
C MET A 78 -19.19 -7.84 -2.77
N TYR A 79 -19.13 -9.10 -3.19
CA TYR A 79 -20.24 -9.78 -3.88
C TYR A 79 -20.99 -10.74 -2.97
N GLY A 80 -22.27 -10.94 -3.25
CA GLY A 80 -23.13 -11.84 -2.49
C GLY A 80 -23.52 -11.28 -1.12
N GLU A 81 -23.79 -12.18 -0.18
CA GLU A 81 -24.17 -11.84 1.20
C GLU A 81 -23.10 -12.42 2.15
N ASN A 82 -22.48 -11.57 2.97
CA ASN A 82 -21.56 -12.00 4.02
C ASN A 82 -21.61 -10.99 5.16
N GLU A 83 -22.28 -11.35 6.26
CA GLU A 83 -22.54 -10.47 7.40
C GLU A 83 -21.26 -9.88 8.01
N LEU A 84 -20.17 -10.64 8.08
CA LEU A 84 -18.90 -10.16 8.64
C LEU A 84 -18.24 -9.13 7.71
N TYR A 85 -18.30 -9.32 6.39
CA TYR A 85 -17.82 -8.33 5.42
C TYR A 85 -18.72 -7.09 5.40
N ASP A 86 -20.04 -7.23 5.48
CA ASP A 86 -20.95 -6.07 5.55
C ASP A 86 -20.73 -5.25 6.82
N ARG A 87 -20.54 -5.89 7.98
CA ARG A 87 -20.16 -5.24 9.26
C ARG A 87 -18.77 -4.58 9.18
N ALA A 88 -17.79 -5.23 8.58
CA ALA A 88 -16.45 -4.67 8.39
C ALA A 88 -16.48 -3.43 7.48
N ILE A 89 -17.21 -3.50 6.36
CA ILE A 89 -17.45 -2.36 5.45
C ILE A 89 -18.20 -1.23 6.19
N ASP A 90 -19.16 -1.52 7.07
CA ASP A 90 -19.83 -0.49 7.87
C ASP A 90 -18.84 0.31 8.75
N THR A 91 -17.80 -0.31 9.32
CA THR A 91 -16.74 0.44 10.03
C THR A 91 -16.07 1.46 9.10
N HIS A 92 -15.87 1.12 7.82
CA HIS A 92 -15.31 2.01 6.81
C HIS A 92 -16.29 3.11 6.40
N LEU A 93 -17.60 2.84 6.37
CA LEU A 93 -18.66 3.80 6.05
C LEU A 93 -18.88 4.82 7.18
N ARG A 94 -18.96 4.37 8.44
CA ARG A 94 -19.02 5.27 9.61
C ARG A 94 -17.80 6.18 9.71
N HIS A 95 -16.62 5.65 9.39
CA HIS A 95 -15.41 6.45 9.27
C HIS A 95 -15.49 7.47 8.12
N ALA A 96 -15.97 7.07 6.94
CA ALA A 96 -16.17 7.97 5.81
C ALA A 96 -17.17 9.11 6.14
N GLN A 97 -18.26 8.79 6.84
CA GLN A 97 -19.25 9.75 7.35
C GLN A 97 -18.63 10.79 8.29
N ARG A 98 -17.81 10.34 9.25
CA ARG A 98 -17.16 11.22 10.23
C ARG A 98 -16.21 12.25 9.60
N HIS A 99 -15.54 11.88 8.51
CA HIS A 99 -14.49 12.71 7.88
C HIS A 99 -14.89 13.32 6.53
N GLY A 100 -16.16 13.18 6.11
CA GLY A 100 -16.63 13.77 4.85
C GLY A 100 -16.07 13.12 3.59
N TYR A 101 -15.74 11.82 3.64
CA TYR A 101 -15.26 11.07 2.47
C TYR A 101 -16.42 10.41 1.71
N PRO A 102 -16.53 10.54 0.37
CA PRO A 102 -17.44 9.71 -0.41
C PRO A 102 -16.99 8.25 -0.37
N ALA A 103 -17.94 7.31 -0.31
CA ALA A 103 -17.67 5.88 -0.21
C ALA A 103 -18.43 5.05 -1.26
N TYR A 104 -17.68 4.20 -1.95
CA TYR A 104 -18.10 3.43 -3.10
C TYR A 104 -17.83 1.94 -2.84
N VAL A 105 -18.83 1.09 -3.01
CA VAL A 105 -18.64 -0.36 -2.93
C VAL A 105 -19.28 -1.02 -4.14
N LEU A 106 -18.50 -1.79 -4.89
CA LEU A 106 -19.03 -2.61 -5.98
C LEU A 106 -19.70 -3.85 -5.40
N LYS A 107 -21.04 -3.89 -5.45
CA LYS A 107 -21.85 -5.02 -4.95
C LYS A 107 -22.15 -6.11 -6.00
N LYS A 108 -21.76 -5.92 -7.27
CA LYS A 108 -22.00 -6.85 -8.37
C LYS A 108 -20.80 -6.94 -9.31
N GLU A 109 -20.46 -8.14 -9.75
CA GLU A 109 -19.43 -8.39 -10.77
C GLU A 109 -19.75 -7.67 -12.10
N LEU A 110 -18.77 -6.94 -12.65
CA LEU A 110 -18.90 -6.19 -13.91
C LEU A 110 -18.43 -7.05 -15.10
N ILE A 111 -17.33 -7.77 -14.92
CA ILE A 111 -16.71 -8.70 -15.87
C ILE A 111 -16.27 -9.96 -15.15
N THR A 112 -16.29 -11.13 -15.79
CA THR A 112 -15.90 -12.38 -15.13
C THR A 112 -14.44 -12.36 -14.69
N GLY A 113 -14.19 -12.60 -13.40
CA GLY A 113 -12.84 -12.82 -12.84
C GLY A 113 -12.31 -11.68 -11.96
N VAL A 114 -11.00 -11.67 -11.72
CA VAL A 114 -10.39 -10.80 -10.69
C VAL A 114 -10.22 -9.33 -11.10
N TRP A 115 -10.35 -9.03 -12.40
CA TRP A 115 -10.06 -7.71 -12.97
C TRP A 115 -11.01 -6.58 -12.51
N ASN A 116 -12.10 -6.92 -11.81
CA ASN A 116 -13.08 -5.97 -11.29
C ASN A 116 -12.48 -4.91 -10.34
N LYS A 117 -11.48 -5.25 -9.52
CA LYS A 117 -10.80 -4.29 -8.61
C LYS A 117 -10.24 -3.10 -9.41
N LEU A 118 -9.43 -3.41 -10.44
CA LEU A 118 -8.79 -2.41 -11.30
C LEU A 118 -9.81 -1.65 -12.16
N LEU A 119 -10.79 -2.36 -12.74
CA LEU A 119 -11.85 -1.76 -13.55
C LEU A 119 -12.72 -0.78 -12.74
N TYR A 120 -13.08 -1.15 -11.50
CA TYR A 120 -13.90 -0.30 -10.63
C TYR A 120 -13.12 0.91 -10.11
N LEU A 121 -11.83 0.76 -9.80
CA LEU A 121 -10.95 1.89 -9.50
C LEU A 121 -10.91 2.89 -10.67
N ILE A 122 -10.70 2.43 -11.91
CA ILE A 122 -10.75 3.30 -13.10
C ILE A 122 -12.11 4.00 -13.21
N HIS A 123 -13.21 3.27 -13.01
CA HIS A 123 -14.55 3.83 -13.06
C HIS A 123 -14.74 4.96 -12.01
N VAL A 124 -14.39 4.72 -10.75
CA VAL A 124 -14.52 5.71 -9.67
C VAL A 124 -13.59 6.90 -9.90
N MET A 125 -12.35 6.69 -10.36
CA MET A 125 -11.44 7.78 -10.73
C MET A 125 -12.05 8.68 -11.80
N VAL A 126 -12.58 8.10 -12.89
CA VAL A 126 -13.22 8.87 -13.96
C VAL A 126 -14.43 9.63 -13.43
N ALA A 127 -15.26 9.02 -12.58
CA ALA A 127 -16.42 9.68 -11.96
C ALA A 127 -16.01 10.87 -11.07
N GLU A 128 -14.97 10.72 -10.26
CA GLU A 128 -14.43 11.80 -9.42
C GLU A 128 -13.76 12.91 -10.24
N MET A 129 -13.01 12.57 -11.30
CA MET A 129 -12.43 13.57 -12.22
C MET A 129 -13.48 14.45 -12.89
N HIS A 130 -14.63 13.89 -13.27
CA HIS A 130 -15.74 14.65 -13.86
C HIS A 130 -16.37 15.68 -12.89
N ARG A 131 -16.13 15.55 -11.57
CA ARG A 131 -16.59 16.51 -10.56
C ARG A 131 -15.63 17.69 -10.36
N GLY A 132 -14.46 17.68 -11.02
CA GLY A 132 -13.47 18.77 -10.96
C GLY A 132 -13.04 19.08 -9.53
N GLU A 133 -13.23 20.33 -9.09
CA GLU A 133 -12.88 20.77 -7.74
C GLU A 133 -13.73 20.13 -6.62
N GLN A 134 -14.85 19.49 -6.96
CA GLN A 134 -15.69 18.74 -6.00
C GLN A 134 -15.37 17.23 -5.97
N GLY A 135 -14.42 16.79 -6.80
CA GLY A 135 -13.91 15.42 -6.82
C GLY A 135 -12.81 15.20 -5.80
N ALA A 136 -12.73 14.00 -5.22
CA ALA A 136 -11.66 13.61 -4.33
C ALA A 136 -10.27 13.76 -5.00
N LYS A 137 -9.21 13.88 -4.21
CA LYS A 137 -7.82 13.92 -4.71
C LYS A 137 -7.20 12.52 -4.79
N TRP A 138 -7.59 11.63 -3.89
CA TRP A 138 -7.10 10.26 -3.76
C TRP A 138 -8.25 9.27 -3.60
N ILE A 139 -7.99 8.00 -3.90
CA ILE A 139 -8.79 6.86 -3.48
C ILE A 139 -7.99 6.06 -2.46
N MET A 140 -8.60 5.71 -1.33
CA MET A 140 -8.17 4.59 -0.47
C MET A 140 -8.91 3.34 -0.95
N TRP A 141 -8.20 2.38 -1.53
CA TRP A 141 -8.73 1.03 -1.73
C TRP A 141 -8.67 0.25 -0.42
N PHE A 142 -9.71 -0.53 -0.13
CA PHE A 142 -9.68 -1.52 0.95
C PHE A 142 -10.45 -2.79 0.57
N ASP A 143 -9.84 -3.96 0.81
CA ASP A 143 -10.52 -5.26 0.69
C ASP A 143 -11.54 -5.46 1.83
N ALA A 144 -12.58 -6.27 1.57
CA ALA A 144 -13.74 -6.42 2.46
C ALA A 144 -13.44 -7.15 3.78
N ASP A 145 -12.29 -7.82 3.88
CA ASP A 145 -11.73 -8.39 5.10
C ASP A 145 -10.79 -7.40 5.82
N SER A 146 -11.20 -6.13 5.90
CA SER A 146 -10.55 -5.10 6.70
C SER A 146 -11.56 -4.23 7.45
N ALA A 147 -11.17 -3.71 8.62
CA ALA A 147 -12.03 -2.87 9.47
C ALA A 147 -11.25 -1.68 10.08
N VAL A 148 -11.90 -0.51 10.17
CA VAL A 148 -11.37 0.67 10.86
C VAL A 148 -11.48 0.47 12.37
N ILE A 149 -10.34 0.50 13.08
CA ILE A 149 -10.30 0.32 14.53
C ILE A 149 -10.20 1.65 15.29
N ASN A 150 -9.59 2.67 14.69
CA ASN A 150 -9.54 4.03 15.25
C ASN A 150 -10.26 5.03 14.33
N PRO A 151 -11.58 5.26 14.52
CA PRO A 151 -12.33 6.17 13.66
C PRO A 151 -11.94 7.65 13.83
N ALA A 152 -11.15 8.03 14.84
CA ALA A 152 -10.74 9.41 15.04
C ALA A 152 -9.71 9.92 14.02
N LEU A 153 -8.99 9.03 13.33
CA LEU A 153 -7.92 9.43 12.42
C LEU A 153 -8.44 9.80 11.03
N PRO A 154 -8.12 10.99 10.49
CA PRO A 154 -8.37 11.31 9.09
C PRO A 154 -7.35 10.59 8.19
N LEU A 155 -7.75 10.17 6.98
CA LEU A 155 -6.82 9.55 6.02
C LEU A 155 -5.79 10.55 5.48
N SER A 156 -6.08 11.84 5.54
CA SER A 156 -5.19 12.90 5.06
C SER A 156 -3.83 12.95 5.78
N ILE A 157 -3.72 12.37 6.99
CA ILE A 157 -2.43 12.27 7.71
C ILE A 157 -1.39 11.43 6.96
N PHE A 158 -1.82 10.42 6.18
CA PHE A 158 -0.92 9.52 5.47
C PHE A 158 -0.50 10.05 4.08
N LEU A 159 -1.19 11.09 3.57
CA LEU A 159 -0.96 11.62 2.23
C LEU A 159 0.41 12.32 2.11
N PRO A 160 0.99 12.41 0.90
CA PRO A 160 2.20 13.18 0.69
C PRO A 160 1.93 14.68 0.89
N PRO A 161 2.85 15.44 1.50
CA PRO A 161 2.79 16.89 1.49
C PRO A 161 3.13 17.42 0.07
N GLU A 162 2.92 18.72 -0.16
CA GLU A 162 2.87 19.32 -1.50
C GLU A 162 4.18 19.17 -2.30
N GLU A 163 5.33 19.17 -1.62
CA GLU A 163 6.66 18.96 -2.20
C GLU A 163 6.92 17.52 -2.71
N TRP A 164 6.03 16.58 -2.38
CA TRP A 164 5.99 15.21 -2.90
C TRP A 164 4.82 14.99 -3.88
N SER A 165 4.40 16.05 -4.58
CA SER A 165 3.27 16.00 -5.51
C SER A 165 3.44 15.02 -6.68
N ASP A 166 4.66 14.60 -7.03
CA ASP A 166 4.94 13.56 -8.02
C ASP A 166 4.54 12.14 -7.54
N ILE A 167 4.32 11.94 -6.24
CA ILE A 167 3.87 10.66 -5.70
C ILE A 167 2.39 10.47 -6.02
N HIS A 168 2.07 9.35 -6.68
CA HIS A 168 0.73 9.01 -7.15
C HIS A 168 0.18 7.73 -6.50
N LEU A 169 1.02 6.91 -5.87
CA LEU A 169 0.59 5.71 -5.15
C LEU A 169 1.35 5.55 -3.82
N LEU A 170 0.58 5.38 -2.75
CA LEU A 170 1.03 4.99 -1.42
C LEU A 170 0.63 3.54 -1.16
N ALA A 171 1.60 2.67 -1.00
CA ALA A 171 1.36 1.26 -0.73
C ALA A 171 2.15 0.77 0.48
N SER A 172 1.97 -0.50 0.82
CA SER A 172 2.71 -1.19 1.87
C SER A 172 3.21 -2.53 1.37
N LYS A 173 4.22 -3.08 2.07
CA LYS A 173 4.83 -4.37 1.74
C LYS A 173 4.58 -5.45 2.77
N ASP A 174 4.37 -6.66 2.28
CA ASP A 174 4.32 -7.90 3.04
C ASP A 174 5.37 -8.91 2.53
N GLN A 175 5.25 -10.18 2.92
CA GLN A 175 6.20 -11.25 2.55
C GLN A 175 6.22 -11.58 1.05
N ALA A 176 5.18 -11.20 0.29
CA ALA A 176 5.06 -11.34 -1.15
C ALA A 176 5.39 -10.04 -1.92
N GLY A 177 5.86 -8.98 -1.24
CA GLY A 177 6.14 -7.69 -1.85
C GLY A 177 4.96 -6.72 -1.70
N PHE A 178 4.50 -6.11 -2.79
CA PHE A 178 3.36 -5.18 -2.76
C PHE A 178 2.07 -5.90 -2.34
N ASN A 179 1.38 -5.33 -1.35
CA ASN A 179 0.04 -5.77 -0.95
C ASN A 179 -1.05 -4.93 -1.64
N ALA A 180 -1.94 -5.58 -2.39
CA ALA A 180 -3.06 -4.93 -3.09
C ALA A 180 -4.36 -4.87 -2.28
N GLY A 181 -4.33 -5.25 -1.00
CA GLY A 181 -5.49 -5.23 -0.13
C GLY A 181 -5.82 -3.83 0.39
N MET A 182 -4.79 -3.02 0.70
CA MET A 182 -4.96 -1.63 1.12
C MET A 182 -3.83 -0.71 0.63
N PHE A 183 -4.21 0.32 -0.10
CA PHE A 183 -3.32 1.34 -0.68
C PHE A 183 -4.09 2.63 -0.98
N LEU A 184 -3.37 3.76 -1.07
CA LEU A 184 -3.92 5.01 -1.58
C LEU A 184 -3.37 5.30 -2.97
N ILE A 185 -4.25 5.68 -3.90
CA ILE A 185 -3.89 6.02 -5.29
C ILE A 185 -4.52 7.35 -5.69
N LYS A 186 -3.71 8.25 -6.26
CA LYS A 186 -4.09 9.61 -6.63
C LYS A 186 -5.03 9.58 -7.82
N ILE A 187 -6.04 10.42 -7.83
CA ILE A 187 -6.98 10.55 -8.95
C ILE A 187 -6.32 11.46 -10.00
N ASN A 188 -5.62 10.84 -10.96
CA ASN A 188 -4.98 11.51 -12.11
C ASN A 188 -4.88 10.58 -13.34
N ASP A 189 -4.33 11.10 -14.43
CA ASP A 189 -4.18 10.38 -15.70
C ASP A 189 -3.10 9.28 -15.66
N TRP A 190 -2.05 9.45 -14.84
CA TRP A 190 -1.06 8.41 -14.56
C TRP A 190 -1.73 7.16 -13.97
N SER A 191 -2.51 7.32 -12.89
CA SER A 191 -3.17 6.20 -12.21
C SER A 191 -4.12 5.44 -13.13
N ILE A 192 -4.90 6.14 -13.96
CA ILE A 192 -5.79 5.49 -14.94
C ILE A 192 -4.99 4.67 -15.95
N ARG A 193 -3.86 5.18 -16.46
CA ARG A 193 -2.99 4.44 -17.38
C ARG A 193 -2.36 3.21 -16.72
N THR A 194 -1.79 3.37 -15.52
CA THR A 194 -1.14 2.28 -14.79
C THR A 194 -2.12 1.16 -14.44
N LEU A 195 -3.34 1.50 -13.98
CA LEU A 195 -4.40 0.52 -13.73
C LEU A 195 -4.85 -0.19 -15.02
N ALA A 196 -4.97 0.54 -16.14
CA ALA A 196 -5.34 -0.05 -17.43
C ALA A 196 -4.24 -1.01 -17.95
N GLN A 197 -2.97 -0.64 -17.83
CA GLN A 197 -1.82 -1.49 -18.17
C GLN A 197 -1.79 -2.76 -17.31
N ALA A 198 -1.98 -2.62 -15.99
CA ALA A 198 -2.01 -3.75 -15.06
C ALA A 198 -3.18 -4.71 -15.34
N MET A 199 -4.33 -4.19 -15.77
CA MET A 199 -5.49 -4.99 -16.18
C MET A 199 -5.25 -5.73 -17.51
N THR A 200 -4.42 -5.19 -18.41
CA THR A 200 -4.10 -5.84 -19.71
C THR A 200 -2.81 -6.67 -19.70
N TYR A 201 -2.18 -6.83 -18.53
CA TYR A 201 -0.84 -7.41 -18.39
C TYR A 201 -0.73 -8.82 -18.98
N GLU A 202 -1.72 -9.69 -18.73
CA GLU A 202 -1.72 -11.08 -19.22
C GLU A 202 -1.70 -11.19 -20.75
N TRP A 203 -2.29 -10.22 -21.46
CA TRP A 203 -2.27 -10.17 -22.94
C TRP A 203 -0.97 -9.62 -23.51
N HIS A 204 -0.25 -8.76 -22.77
CA HIS A 204 1.00 -8.15 -23.21
C HIS A 204 2.25 -8.89 -22.72
N LYS A 205 2.12 -9.73 -21.70
CA LYS A 205 3.19 -10.52 -21.06
C LYS A 205 2.73 -11.96 -20.74
N PRO A 206 2.21 -12.73 -21.73
CA PRO A 206 1.63 -14.05 -21.48
C PRO A 206 2.62 -15.08 -20.92
N ASP A 207 3.92 -14.86 -21.10
CA ASP A 207 5.00 -15.73 -20.57
C ASP A 207 5.28 -15.50 -19.07
N ILE A 208 4.70 -14.46 -18.46
CA ILE A 208 4.88 -14.14 -17.03
C ILE A 208 3.70 -14.70 -16.24
N LYS A 209 4.00 -15.66 -15.36
CA LYS A 209 3.00 -16.24 -14.45
C LYS A 209 2.60 -15.22 -13.37
N LEU A 210 1.30 -14.97 -13.23
CA LEU A 210 0.76 -14.11 -12.18
C LEU A 210 0.31 -14.96 -10.97
N ASP A 211 1.19 -15.13 -9.99
CA ASP A 211 0.91 -15.95 -8.79
C ASP A 211 -0.25 -15.40 -7.94
N PHE A 212 -0.40 -14.08 -7.88
CA PHE A 212 -1.49 -13.36 -7.24
C PHE A 212 -2.15 -12.40 -8.24
N LEU A 213 -2.49 -12.90 -9.43
CA LEU A 213 -3.25 -12.25 -10.50
C LEU A 213 -3.18 -10.71 -10.55
N GLU A 214 -4.16 -9.97 -10.00
CA GLU A 214 -4.23 -8.50 -10.12
C GLU A 214 -3.19 -7.79 -9.24
N GLN A 215 -2.87 -8.35 -8.07
CA GLN A 215 -1.77 -7.87 -7.23
C GLN A 215 -0.42 -8.03 -7.93
N THR A 216 -0.18 -9.18 -8.58
CA THR A 216 1.08 -9.43 -9.31
C THR A 216 1.18 -8.55 -10.56
N SER A 217 0.11 -8.38 -11.33
CA SER A 217 0.17 -7.52 -12.52
C SER A 217 0.36 -6.05 -12.16
N LEU A 218 -0.34 -5.56 -11.14
CA LEU A 218 -0.15 -4.20 -10.63
C LEU A 218 1.26 -4.01 -10.09
N TYR A 219 1.80 -4.95 -9.29
CA TYR A 219 3.18 -4.90 -8.83
C TYR A 219 4.20 -4.80 -9.97
N HIS A 220 4.00 -5.56 -11.06
CA HIS A 220 4.90 -5.48 -12.22
C HIS A 220 4.85 -4.11 -12.91
N GLU A 221 3.67 -3.52 -13.11
CA GLU A 221 3.55 -2.18 -13.69
C GLU A 221 4.11 -1.09 -12.76
N LEU A 222 3.88 -1.16 -11.45
CA LEU A 222 4.45 -0.23 -10.47
C LEU A 222 5.99 -0.29 -10.45
N ASN A 223 6.58 -1.46 -10.72
CA ASN A 223 8.02 -1.65 -10.86
C ASN A 223 8.57 -1.37 -12.28
N HIS A 224 7.73 -0.97 -13.24
CA HIS A 224 8.23 -0.50 -14.53
C HIS A 224 9.04 0.79 -14.32
N THR A 225 10.16 0.98 -15.04
CA THR A 225 11.09 2.10 -14.78
C THR A 225 10.43 3.47 -14.86
N ALA A 226 9.48 3.64 -15.78
CA ALA A 226 8.68 4.87 -15.96
C ALA A 226 7.59 5.11 -14.88
N ASN A 227 7.43 4.20 -13.91
CA ASN A 227 6.40 4.27 -12.87
C ASN A 227 6.99 4.40 -11.45
N ARG A 228 8.21 3.91 -11.22
CA ARG A 228 8.85 3.84 -9.90
C ARG A 228 8.92 5.18 -9.16
N GLU A 229 9.17 6.28 -9.86
CA GLU A 229 9.27 7.62 -9.25
C GLU A 229 7.93 8.14 -8.69
N HIS A 230 6.81 7.54 -9.09
CA HIS A 230 5.46 7.89 -8.64
C HIS A 230 4.93 6.97 -7.53
N VAL A 231 5.72 5.96 -7.11
CA VAL A 231 5.33 4.92 -6.16
C VAL A 231 6.14 5.05 -4.89
N LEU A 232 5.47 5.04 -3.75
CA LEU A 232 6.09 5.18 -2.44
C LEU A 232 5.49 4.17 -1.47
N TYR A 233 6.37 3.45 -0.78
CA TYR A 233 5.99 2.47 0.23
C TYR A 233 6.04 3.09 1.63
N GLN A 234 4.96 2.95 2.38
CA GLN A 234 4.84 3.38 3.77
C GLN A 234 4.82 2.15 4.70
N PRO A 235 5.24 2.29 5.97
CA PRO A 235 5.23 1.20 6.93
C PRO A 235 3.84 0.55 7.03
N ARG A 236 3.77 -0.77 6.80
CA ARG A 236 2.50 -1.51 6.66
C ARG A 236 1.54 -1.32 7.85
N LYS A 237 2.06 -1.13 9.07
CA LYS A 237 1.29 -0.86 10.29
C LYS A 237 0.56 0.50 10.33
N TRP A 238 0.67 1.33 9.29
CA TRP A 238 0.00 2.63 9.24
C TRP A 238 -1.46 2.53 8.80
N PHE A 239 -1.73 1.79 7.74
CA PHE A 239 -3.08 1.63 7.16
C PHE A 239 -3.29 0.22 6.57
N ASN A 240 -2.45 -0.74 6.93
CA ASN A 240 -2.55 -2.13 6.46
C ASN A 240 -2.07 -3.13 7.52
N THR A 241 -2.39 -2.86 8.79
CA THR A 241 -1.92 -3.62 9.95
C THR A 241 -2.63 -4.97 10.03
N TYR A 242 -1.88 -6.07 10.13
CA TYR A 242 -2.44 -7.41 10.05
C TYR A 242 -2.90 -7.95 11.41
N GLU A 243 -4.02 -8.66 11.36
CA GLU A 243 -4.28 -9.78 12.25
C GLU A 243 -3.55 -11.02 11.74
N PHE A 244 -2.72 -11.63 12.59
CA PHE A 244 -2.20 -12.97 12.37
C PHE A 244 -3.01 -14.00 13.19
N HIS A 245 -2.96 -15.28 12.81
CA HIS A 245 -3.62 -16.40 13.52
C HIS A 245 -3.37 -16.46 15.05
N HIS A 246 -2.37 -15.75 15.57
CA HIS A 246 -2.01 -15.73 16.99
C HIS A 246 -2.21 -14.36 17.67
N ALA A 247 -2.26 -13.26 16.93
CA ALA A 247 -2.40 -11.90 17.47
C ALA A 247 -2.53 -10.84 16.36
N TYR A 248 -3.15 -9.71 16.70
CA TYR A 248 -2.94 -8.43 16.04
C TYR A 248 -1.48 -7.97 16.18
N GLU A 249 -0.87 -7.49 15.10
CA GLU A 249 0.53 -7.01 15.15
C GLU A 249 0.67 -5.55 15.60
N GLY A 250 -0.43 -4.79 15.62
CA GLY A 250 -0.45 -3.37 15.94
C GLY A 250 -0.68 -3.08 17.41
N GLU A 251 -1.08 -1.85 17.70
CA GLU A 251 -1.42 -1.40 19.05
C GLU A 251 -2.62 -0.43 19.06
N LYS A 252 -3.07 -0.06 20.26
CA LYS A 252 -4.20 0.87 20.44
C LYS A 252 -3.87 2.22 19.80
N GLY A 253 -4.85 2.76 19.08
CA GLY A 253 -4.70 3.99 18.31
C GLY A 253 -4.22 3.80 16.87
N ASP A 254 -3.82 2.58 16.45
CA ASP A 254 -3.60 2.28 15.03
C ASP A 254 -4.90 2.42 14.21
N MET A 255 -4.77 2.69 12.92
CA MET A 255 -5.91 3.06 12.08
C MET A 255 -6.92 1.92 11.81
N MET A 256 -6.41 0.74 11.43
CA MET A 256 -7.25 -0.36 10.91
C MET A 256 -6.60 -1.73 11.09
N VAL A 257 -7.40 -2.78 10.94
CA VAL A 257 -6.99 -4.18 10.94
C VAL A 257 -7.37 -4.85 9.61
N HIS A 258 -6.49 -5.70 9.10
CA HIS A 258 -6.66 -6.51 7.89
C HIS A 258 -6.58 -7.98 8.27
N PHE A 259 -7.40 -8.84 7.64
CA PHE A 259 -7.43 -10.28 7.88
C PHE A 259 -6.93 -11.13 6.69
N PRO A 260 -5.77 -10.80 6.06
CA PRO A 260 -5.33 -11.45 4.83
C PRO A 260 -4.78 -12.84 5.15
N GLY A 261 -5.14 -13.81 4.32
CA GLY A 261 -4.49 -15.13 4.36
C GLY A 261 -4.71 -15.92 5.66
N LEU A 262 -5.77 -15.64 6.43
CA LEU A 262 -6.16 -16.42 7.62
C LEU A 262 -7.03 -17.66 7.30
N GLN A 263 -7.39 -17.89 6.03
CA GLN A 263 -8.32 -18.94 5.59
C GLN A 263 -9.61 -18.97 6.45
N GLU A 264 -9.94 -20.11 7.07
CA GLU A 264 -11.14 -20.28 7.89
C GLU A 264 -11.05 -19.60 9.26
N ASP A 265 -9.84 -19.35 9.78
CA ASP A 265 -9.68 -18.64 11.06
C ASP A 265 -10.17 -17.20 10.95
N ARG A 266 -10.13 -16.61 9.73
CA ARG A 266 -10.59 -15.25 9.41
C ARG A 266 -11.91 -14.93 10.09
N TRP A 267 -12.89 -15.83 10.01
CA TRP A 267 -14.25 -15.57 10.49
C TRP A 267 -14.31 -15.34 12.01
N ASN A 268 -13.54 -16.11 12.78
CA ASN A 268 -13.49 -15.98 14.24
C ASN A 268 -12.75 -14.70 14.66
N HIS A 269 -11.63 -14.38 13.98
CA HIS A 269 -10.89 -13.13 14.21
C HIS A 269 -11.73 -11.90 13.85
N MET A 270 -12.40 -11.91 12.69
CA MET A 270 -13.31 -10.84 12.28
C MET A 270 -14.47 -10.66 13.26
N ALA A 271 -15.15 -11.74 13.66
CA ALA A 271 -16.25 -11.66 14.62
C ALA A 271 -15.79 -11.05 15.96
N THR A 272 -14.65 -11.51 16.49
CA THR A 272 -14.07 -10.98 17.73
C THR A 272 -13.76 -9.49 17.64
N TRP A 273 -13.15 -9.05 16.53
CA TRP A 273 -12.87 -7.64 16.30
C TRP A 273 -14.13 -6.81 16.16
N LEU A 274 -15.10 -7.26 15.37
CA LEU A 274 -16.35 -6.52 15.15
C LEU A 274 -17.17 -6.37 16.45
N GLU A 275 -17.19 -7.38 17.32
CA GLU A 275 -17.77 -7.27 18.67
C GLU A 275 -17.11 -6.18 19.52
N ILE A 276 -15.78 -5.99 19.41
CA ILE A 276 -15.05 -4.91 20.10
C ILE A 276 -15.41 -3.55 19.49
N LEU A 277 -15.45 -3.43 18.17
CA LEU A 277 -15.64 -2.18 17.43
C LEU A 277 -17.10 -1.67 17.42
N GLU A 278 -18.06 -2.57 17.59
CA GLU A 278 -19.48 -2.24 17.76
C GLU A 278 -19.88 -2.09 19.24
N GLY A 279 -19.10 -2.70 20.14
CA GLY A 279 -19.32 -2.67 21.58
C GLY A 279 -18.62 -1.54 22.34
N PRO A 280 -18.70 -1.54 23.68
CA PRO A 280 -18.04 -0.55 24.53
C PRO A 280 -16.51 -0.50 24.38
N GLY A 281 -15.89 -1.58 23.91
CA GLY A 281 -14.44 -1.73 23.73
C GLY A 281 -13.84 -0.78 22.68
N GLN A 282 -14.63 -0.33 21.71
CA GLN A 282 -14.24 0.65 20.68
C GLN A 282 -13.58 1.91 21.28
N LYS A 283 -14.01 2.34 22.48
CA LYS A 283 -13.44 3.51 23.18
C LYS A 283 -11.99 3.34 23.61
N GLU A 284 -11.50 2.11 23.71
CA GLU A 284 -10.10 1.83 24.04
C GLU A 284 -9.18 1.86 22.82
N TRP A 285 -9.75 1.79 21.61
CA TRP A 285 -9.03 1.82 20.33
C TRP A 285 -9.12 3.19 19.64
N GLU A 286 -10.17 3.97 19.92
CA GLU A 286 -10.33 5.34 19.44
C GLU A 286 -9.43 6.32 20.20
N VAL A 287 -8.19 6.49 19.71
CA VAL A 287 -7.21 7.46 20.24
C VAL A 287 -7.18 8.70 19.33
N PRO A 288 -7.38 9.93 19.85
CA PRO A 288 -7.27 11.16 19.05
C PRO A 288 -5.92 11.29 18.36
N LEU A 289 -5.89 11.84 17.14
CA LEU A 289 -4.70 11.91 16.29
C LEU A 289 -3.48 12.48 17.02
N GLU A 290 -3.68 13.56 17.78
CA GLU A 290 -2.64 14.29 18.53
C GLU A 290 -2.04 13.46 19.68
N GLN A 291 -2.72 12.39 20.10
CA GLN A 291 -2.30 11.47 21.14
C GLN A 291 -1.72 10.15 20.58
N THR A 292 -1.81 9.95 19.25
CA THR A 292 -1.18 8.80 18.58
C THR A 292 0.29 9.04 18.26
N ARG A 293 0.98 7.96 17.89
CA ARG A 293 2.33 8.00 17.32
C ARG A 293 2.42 8.64 15.92
N TYR A 294 1.31 8.73 15.19
CA TYR A 294 1.31 9.08 13.76
C TYR A 294 1.91 10.46 13.43
N PRO A 295 1.57 11.57 14.11
CA PRO A 295 2.12 12.89 13.78
C PRO A 295 3.65 12.93 13.83
N LYS A 296 4.25 12.24 14.82
CA LYS A 296 5.70 12.14 14.96
C LYS A 296 6.30 11.23 13.88
N LEU A 297 5.82 10.00 13.76
CA LEU A 297 6.39 9.01 12.83
C LEU A 297 6.32 9.47 11.37
N ILE A 298 5.24 10.16 10.99
CA ILE A 298 5.03 10.64 9.62
C ILE A 298 5.91 11.87 9.34
N ALA A 299 6.11 12.76 10.31
CA ALA A 299 7.06 13.87 10.17
C ALA A 299 8.52 13.35 10.04
N GLU A 300 8.92 12.38 10.87
CA GLU A 300 10.25 11.75 10.80
C GLU A 300 10.46 11.04 9.46
N PHE A 301 9.45 10.31 8.97
CA PHE A 301 9.46 9.65 7.67
C PHE A 301 9.71 10.63 6.50
N TRP A 302 8.95 11.73 6.43
CA TRP A 302 9.10 12.69 5.33
C TRP A 302 10.44 13.43 5.37
N GLU A 303 10.99 13.74 6.56
CA GLU A 303 12.35 14.31 6.66
C GLU A 303 13.44 13.30 6.27
N THR A 304 13.29 12.01 6.60
CA THR A 304 14.20 10.95 6.13
C THR A 304 14.18 10.84 4.61
N LEU A 305 13.01 10.83 3.97
CA LEU A 305 12.91 10.78 2.51
C LEU A 305 13.43 12.05 1.82
N LYS A 306 13.24 13.22 2.44
CA LYS A 306 13.77 14.50 1.97
C LYS A 306 15.30 14.53 2.01
N SER A 307 15.89 14.03 3.09
CA SER A 307 17.34 13.79 3.19
C SER A 307 17.84 12.84 2.10
N GLY A 308 17.10 11.73 1.85
CA GLY A 308 17.32 10.80 0.75
C GLY A 308 17.35 11.46 -0.62
N LYS A 309 16.28 12.21 -0.97
CA LYS A 309 16.14 12.94 -2.23
C LYS A 309 17.27 13.95 -2.42
N THR A 310 17.54 14.80 -1.42
CA THR A 310 18.62 15.80 -1.49
C THR A 310 20.01 15.16 -1.64
N THR A 311 20.29 14.08 -0.91
CA THR A 311 21.57 13.35 -1.03
C THR A 311 21.71 12.69 -2.40
N LEU A 312 20.63 12.12 -2.94
CA LEU A 312 20.61 11.52 -4.28
C LEU A 312 20.83 12.55 -5.39
N GLU A 313 20.18 13.71 -5.31
CA GLU A 313 20.35 14.83 -6.24
C GLU A 313 21.80 15.35 -6.22
N ASN A 314 22.36 15.59 -5.04
CA ASN A 314 23.74 16.06 -4.87
C ASN A 314 24.77 15.03 -5.38
N GLY A 315 24.59 13.73 -5.07
CA GLY A 315 25.46 12.66 -5.57
C GLY A 315 25.44 12.55 -7.10
N LYS A 316 24.24 12.57 -7.69
CA LYS A 316 24.06 12.62 -9.16
C LYS A 316 24.64 13.88 -9.79
N GLN A 317 24.63 15.02 -9.08
CA GLN A 317 25.26 16.25 -9.56
C GLN A 317 26.80 16.15 -9.52
N GLN A 318 27.39 15.67 -8.44
CA GLN A 318 28.84 15.48 -8.34
C GLN A 318 29.36 14.52 -9.42
N MET A 319 28.63 13.41 -9.67
CA MET A 319 28.94 12.47 -10.76
C MET A 319 28.91 13.11 -12.16
N LYS A 320 28.08 14.14 -12.38
CA LYS A 320 28.04 14.88 -13.67
C LYS A 320 29.12 15.95 -13.81
N GLN A 321 29.73 16.37 -12.70
CA GLN A 321 30.74 17.43 -12.65
C GLN A 321 32.17 16.88 -12.60
N SER A 322 32.34 15.57 -12.41
CA SER A 322 33.62 14.90 -12.24
C SER A 322 33.72 13.70 -13.16
N ASP A 323 34.54 13.80 -14.22
CA ASP A 323 34.85 12.66 -15.10
C ASP A 323 35.52 11.49 -14.32
N ASP A 324 36.21 11.81 -13.21
CA ASP A 324 36.82 10.85 -12.27
C ASP A 324 35.90 10.51 -11.07
N ALA A 325 34.57 10.52 -11.24
CA ALA A 325 33.66 10.08 -10.19
C ALA A 325 33.97 8.62 -9.77
N SER A 326 34.20 8.40 -8.48
CA SER A 326 34.63 7.09 -7.98
C SER A 326 33.57 6.01 -8.21
N SER A 327 34.02 4.78 -8.47
CA SER A 327 33.15 3.60 -8.58
C SER A 327 32.27 3.40 -7.35
N GLU A 328 32.79 3.80 -6.19
CA GLU A 328 32.19 3.75 -4.88
C GLU A 328 31.04 4.76 -4.75
N LEU A 329 31.23 6.01 -5.19
CA LEU A 329 30.14 7.00 -5.22
C LEU A 329 29.04 6.59 -6.20
N ALA A 330 29.40 6.08 -7.37
CA ALA A 330 28.43 5.58 -8.35
C ALA A 330 27.63 4.38 -7.80
N GLY A 331 28.29 3.46 -7.10
CA GLY A 331 27.64 2.33 -6.42
C GLY A 331 26.69 2.78 -5.32
N ALA A 332 27.13 3.67 -4.43
CA ALA A 332 26.31 4.21 -3.34
C ALA A 332 25.10 5.00 -3.87
N VAL A 333 25.27 5.81 -4.92
CA VAL A 333 24.17 6.54 -5.56
C VAL A 333 23.15 5.58 -6.19
N ALA A 334 23.58 4.51 -6.84
CA ALA A 334 22.68 3.48 -7.38
C ALA A 334 21.97 2.68 -6.28
N HIS A 335 22.62 2.45 -5.13
CA HIS A 335 22.03 1.82 -3.96
C HIS A 335 20.97 2.73 -3.32
N LEU A 336 21.29 4.00 -3.06
CA LEU A 336 20.32 4.98 -2.55
C LEU A 336 19.14 5.18 -3.52
N GLU A 337 19.39 5.25 -4.83
CA GLU A 337 18.32 5.27 -5.83
C GLU A 337 17.40 4.05 -5.69
N THR A 338 17.98 2.85 -5.52
CA THR A 338 17.20 1.61 -5.32
C THR A 338 16.34 1.70 -4.06
N VAL A 339 16.95 1.98 -2.92
CA VAL A 339 16.25 2.13 -1.62
C VAL A 339 15.15 3.19 -1.69
N MET A 340 15.37 4.31 -2.38
CA MET A 340 14.38 5.40 -2.51
C MET A 340 13.15 5.05 -3.36
N TRP A 341 13.18 4.02 -4.23
CA TRP A 341 11.98 3.54 -4.94
C TRP A 341 11.45 2.20 -4.41
N SER A 342 12.27 1.40 -3.73
CA SER A 342 11.87 0.05 -3.28
C SER A 342 11.77 -0.14 -1.77
N GLU A 343 12.37 0.67 -0.92
CA GLU A 343 12.49 0.37 0.54
C GLU A 343 12.21 1.59 1.43
N THR A 344 11.39 2.53 0.94
CA THR A 344 10.97 3.71 1.72
C THR A 344 10.20 3.34 3.00
N ASP A 345 9.57 2.17 3.05
CA ASP A 345 8.92 1.63 4.26
C ASP A 345 9.92 1.17 5.35
N GLN A 346 11.22 1.23 5.07
CA GLN A 346 12.32 0.88 5.97
C GLN A 346 13.22 2.12 6.22
N PRO A 347 12.87 3.03 7.16
CA PRO A 347 13.61 4.28 7.38
C PRO A 347 15.11 4.10 7.70
N ASP A 348 15.49 2.99 8.34
CA ASP A 348 16.87 2.64 8.62
C ASP A 348 17.66 2.32 7.34
N ALA A 349 17.04 1.70 6.33
CA ALA A 349 17.65 1.42 5.04
C ALA A 349 17.93 2.73 4.28
N VAL A 350 16.95 3.65 4.26
CA VAL A 350 17.12 4.99 3.66
C VAL A 350 18.25 5.74 4.35
N THR A 351 18.27 5.75 5.68
CA THR A 351 19.29 6.44 6.48
C THR A 351 20.68 5.84 6.28
N GLY A 352 20.77 4.51 6.16
CA GLY A 352 22.01 3.80 5.82
C GLY A 352 22.54 4.17 4.44
N ALA A 353 21.70 4.11 3.41
CA ALA A 353 22.10 4.44 2.04
C ALA A 353 22.45 5.92 1.86
N VAL A 354 21.77 6.84 2.57
CA VAL A 354 22.17 8.25 2.67
C VAL A 354 23.58 8.39 3.25
N SER A 355 23.84 7.69 4.35
CA SER A 355 25.16 7.71 5.02
C SER A 355 26.27 7.15 4.13
N GLU A 356 25.98 6.14 3.31
CA GLU A 356 26.92 5.55 2.34
C GLU A 356 27.29 6.54 1.24
N VAL A 357 26.30 7.22 0.63
CA VAL A 357 26.57 8.27 -0.38
C VAL A 357 27.40 9.40 0.23
N GLN A 358 27.06 9.86 1.44
CA GLN A 358 27.79 10.93 2.12
C GLN A 358 29.24 10.57 2.45
N GLN A 359 29.57 9.30 2.67
CA GLN A 359 30.97 8.83 2.87
C GLN A 359 31.82 8.91 1.61
N HIS A 360 31.20 8.82 0.43
CA HIS A 360 31.88 8.83 -0.87
C HIS A 360 31.76 10.17 -1.63
N MET A 361 30.91 11.07 -1.17
CA MET A 361 30.83 12.45 -1.66
C MET A 361 32.07 13.26 -1.28
N ALA A 362 32.46 14.19 -2.14
CA ALA A 362 33.46 15.18 -1.81
C ALA A 362 32.84 16.28 -0.93
N PRO A 363 33.60 16.91 -0.02
CA PRO A 363 33.09 18.07 0.72
C PRO A 363 32.63 19.17 -0.24
N LEU A 364 31.38 19.64 -0.09
CA LEU A 364 30.83 20.70 -0.92
C LEU A 364 31.65 21.99 -0.76
N THR A 365 32.47 22.31 -1.74
CA THR A 365 33.30 23.52 -1.76
C THR A 365 32.46 24.72 -2.18
N ILE A 366 31.69 25.28 -1.24
CA ILE A 366 31.03 26.58 -1.44
C ILE A 366 32.10 27.68 -1.37
N ASP A 367 32.42 28.28 -2.51
CA ASP A 367 33.31 29.43 -2.70
C ASP A 367 34.59 29.45 -1.83
N GLY A 368 35.41 28.41 -1.99
CA GLY A 368 36.83 28.45 -1.61
C GLY A 368 37.11 28.45 -0.10
N LYS A 369 36.14 28.12 0.75
CA LYS A 369 36.38 27.85 2.18
C LYS A 369 35.77 26.51 2.59
N ALA A 370 36.64 25.58 2.99
CA ALA A 370 36.21 24.37 3.67
C ALA A 370 35.49 24.72 4.97
N ALA A 371 34.24 24.31 5.10
CA ALA A 371 33.47 24.44 6.33
C ALA A 371 33.92 23.36 7.33
N ASN A 372 34.98 23.64 8.11
CA ASN A 372 35.33 22.80 9.25
C ASN A 372 34.25 22.95 10.34
N THR A 373 33.46 21.90 10.54
CA THR A 373 32.54 21.78 11.66
C THR A 373 33.30 21.40 12.94
N GLU A 374 34.09 22.34 13.49
CA GLU A 374 34.56 22.19 14.86
C GLU A 374 33.38 22.39 15.83
N MET A 375 32.98 21.31 16.50
CA MET A 375 32.14 21.40 17.69
C MET A 375 32.89 22.20 18.76
N ARG A 376 32.52 23.47 18.93
CA ARG A 376 32.82 24.20 20.16
C ARG A 376 31.96 23.65 21.28
N SER A 377 32.55 22.78 22.09
CA SER A 377 32.22 22.71 23.50
C SER A 377 32.59 24.04 24.15
N ASP A 378 31.59 24.83 24.54
CA ASP A 378 31.78 25.88 25.55
C ASP A 378 30.55 25.91 26.45
N SER A 379 30.81 25.72 27.74
CA SER A 379 29.85 25.79 28.85
C SER A 379 29.44 27.22 29.14
N PHE A 380 28.15 27.46 29.43
CA PHE A 380 27.69 28.23 30.60
C PHE A 380 26.22 27.93 30.91
#